data_AF-A0A0A6UDT4-F1
#
_entry.id   AF-A0A0A6UDT4-F1
#
_cell.length_a   1.000
_cell.length_b   1.000
_cell.length_c   1.000
_cell.angle_alpha   90.00
_cell.angle_beta   90.00
_cell.angle_gamma   90.00
#
_symmetry.space_group_name_H-M   'P 1'
#
loop_
_entity.id
_entity.type
_entity.pdbx_description
1 polymer ?
#
loop_
_entity_poly.entity_id
_entity_poly.type
_entity_poly.pdbx_seq_one_letter_code
_entity_poly.pdbx_strand_id
1 'polypeptide(L)'
;MLDAIRELLTEVGYDRMSIDEVARRAKASKATIYRRWSGKPDMVAAALHGMITELPDPPDTGSLRTDMIATLTTLCRVYERKHPIVLSVLSAIRTDPTIGRLMHDHILDSGTAGADIVFARAVTRGELPALPDVPAVVEVGKALLWHRLLLSGRPLDDPWVVHVVDDILHPMLGLPG
;
A
#
# COMPACT_ATOMS: atom_id res chain seq x y z
N MET A 1 -11.14 -9.43 15.03
CA MET A 1 -12.26 -9.29 14.07
C MET A 1 -11.74 -8.87 12.70
N LEU A 2 -10.93 -7.80 12.61
CA LEU A 2 -10.24 -7.44 11.37
C LEU A 2 -9.33 -8.58 10.86
N ASP A 3 -8.58 -9.25 11.76
CA ASP A 3 -7.73 -10.38 11.35
C ASP A 3 -8.55 -11.54 10.77
N ALA A 4 -9.68 -11.90 11.40
CA ALA A 4 -10.59 -12.91 10.87
C ALA A 4 -11.14 -12.54 9.48
N ILE A 5 -11.43 -11.26 9.22
CA ILE A 5 -11.83 -10.78 7.90
C ILE A 5 -10.68 -10.95 6.90
N ARG A 6 -9.46 -10.53 7.26
CA ARG A 6 -8.26 -10.62 6.41
C ARG A 6 -7.91 -12.06 6.05
N GLU A 7 -7.96 -12.96 7.04
CA GLU A 7 -7.73 -14.39 6.86
C GLU A 7 -8.77 -14.99 5.90
N LEU A 8 -10.06 -14.74 6.13
CA LEU A 8 -11.12 -15.25 5.26
C LEU A 8 -11.05 -14.68 3.84
N LEU A 9 -10.75 -13.38 3.70
CA LEU A 9 -10.50 -12.78 2.38
C LEU A 9 -9.38 -13.51 1.65
N THR A 10 -8.28 -13.80 2.32
CA THR A 10 -7.13 -14.50 1.72
C THR A 10 -7.46 -15.97 1.39
N GLU A 11 -8.25 -16.65 2.22
CA GLU A 11 -8.62 -18.06 2.04
C GLU A 11 -9.65 -18.28 0.94
N VAL A 12 -10.73 -17.48 0.92
CA VAL A 12 -11.90 -17.76 0.08
C VAL A 12 -12.20 -16.67 -0.95
N GLY A 13 -11.57 -15.49 -0.84
CA GLY A 13 -11.83 -14.33 -1.69
C GLY A 13 -13.02 -13.50 -1.23
N TYR A 14 -13.17 -12.30 -1.80
CA TYR A 14 -14.30 -11.41 -1.48
C TYR A 14 -15.63 -12.12 -1.66
N ASP A 15 -15.92 -12.67 -2.84
CA ASP A 15 -17.26 -13.17 -3.18
C ASP A 15 -17.76 -14.27 -2.23
N ARG A 16 -16.89 -15.21 -1.86
CA ARG A 16 -17.24 -16.34 -0.99
C ARG A 16 -17.19 -16.03 0.50
N MET A 17 -16.61 -14.90 0.92
CA MET A 17 -16.62 -14.50 2.33
C MET A 17 -18.04 -14.19 2.81
N SER A 18 -18.46 -14.76 3.95
CA SER A 18 -19.76 -14.49 4.57
C SER A 18 -19.61 -13.86 5.96
N ILE A 19 -20.58 -13.03 6.34
CA ILE A 19 -20.63 -12.40 7.67
C ILE A 19 -20.73 -13.45 8.77
N ASP A 20 -21.43 -14.55 8.50
CA ASP A 20 -21.64 -15.67 9.43
C ASP A 20 -20.31 -16.35 9.76
N GLU A 21 -19.48 -16.56 8.75
CA GLU A 21 -18.17 -17.18 8.93
C GLU A 21 -17.20 -16.23 9.63
N VAL A 22 -17.26 -14.92 9.32
CA VAL A 22 -16.51 -13.90 10.07
C VAL A 22 -16.92 -13.90 11.55
N ALA A 23 -18.22 -13.95 11.84
CA ALA A 23 -18.74 -14.00 13.21
C ALA A 23 -18.21 -15.22 13.98
N ARG A 24 -18.26 -16.39 13.33
CA ARG A 24 -17.74 -17.65 13.87
C ARG A 24 -16.24 -17.56 14.18
N ARG A 25 -15.43 -17.13 13.21
CA ARG A 25 -13.95 -17.03 13.30
C ARG A 25 -13.51 -15.97 14.31
N ALA A 26 -14.19 -14.83 14.34
CA ALA A 26 -13.92 -13.74 15.28
C ALA A 26 -14.50 -13.95 16.69
N LYS A 27 -15.21 -15.07 16.93
CA LYS A 27 -15.93 -15.35 18.19
C LYS A 27 -16.86 -14.19 18.60
N ALA A 28 -17.59 -13.63 17.64
CA ALA A 28 -18.48 -12.48 17.83
C ALA A 28 -19.90 -12.78 17.35
N SER A 29 -20.89 -12.05 17.88
CA SER A 29 -22.27 -12.15 17.39
C SER A 29 -22.48 -11.32 16.12
N LYS A 30 -23.44 -11.70 15.26
CA LYS A 30 -23.84 -10.87 14.10
C LYS A 30 -24.25 -9.46 14.52
N ALA A 31 -24.96 -9.32 15.64
CA ALA A 31 -25.33 -8.01 16.19
C ALA A 31 -24.09 -7.14 16.51
N THR A 32 -23.00 -7.74 16.97
CA THR A 32 -21.74 -7.02 17.22
C THR A 32 -21.09 -6.53 15.92
N ILE A 33 -21.14 -7.36 14.86
CA ILE A 33 -20.64 -6.99 13.53
C ILE A 33 -21.47 -5.84 12.95
N TYR A 34 -22.80 -5.98 12.91
CA TYR A 34 -23.69 -4.97 12.34
C TYR A 34 -23.69 -3.64 13.11
N ARG A 35 -23.30 -3.64 14.39
CA ARG A 35 -23.07 -2.40 15.15
C ARG A 35 -21.81 -1.65 14.69
N ARG A 36 -20.82 -2.36 14.17
CA ARG A 36 -19.53 -1.78 13.71
C ARG A 36 -19.54 -1.44 12.24
N TRP A 37 -20.19 -2.26 11.42
CA TRP A 37 -20.19 -2.11 9.97
C TRP A 37 -21.57 -2.34 9.40
N SER A 38 -21.93 -1.50 8.46
CA SER A 38 -23.22 -1.53 7.75
C SER A 38 -23.37 -2.77 6.84
N GLY A 39 -22.27 -3.41 6.46
CA GLY A 39 -22.28 -4.63 5.67
C GLY A 39 -20.89 -5.13 5.29
N LYS A 40 -20.86 -6.16 4.43
CA LYS A 40 -19.62 -6.78 3.95
C LYS A 40 -18.63 -5.80 3.28
N PRO A 41 -19.04 -4.83 2.43
CA PRO A 41 -18.10 -3.87 1.85
C PRO A 41 -17.38 -3.03 2.91
N ASP A 42 -18.12 -2.57 3.93
CA ASP A 42 -17.63 -1.75 5.04
C ASP A 42 -16.69 -2.56 5.99
N MET A 43 -16.98 -3.84 6.19
CA MET A 43 -16.07 -4.76 6.89
C MET A 43 -14.73 -4.92 6.17
N VAL A 44 -14.77 -5.09 4.84
CA VAL A 44 -13.59 -5.22 4.00
C VAL A 44 -12.82 -3.90 3.96
N ALA A 45 -13.53 -2.77 3.88
CA ALA A 45 -12.97 -1.43 4.02
C ALA A 45 -12.10 -1.31 5.27
N ALA A 46 -12.68 -1.63 6.43
CA ALA A 46 -11.98 -1.53 7.71
C ALA A 46 -10.78 -2.49 7.80
N ALA A 47 -10.91 -3.69 7.21
CA ALA A 47 -9.82 -4.66 7.15
C ALA A 47 -8.64 -4.16 6.29
N LEU A 48 -8.93 -3.52 5.16
CA LEU A 48 -7.94 -2.88 4.27
C LEU A 48 -7.32 -1.65 4.93
N HIS A 49 -8.15 -0.73 5.47
CA HIS A 49 -7.72 0.53 6.07
C HIS A 49 -6.71 0.31 7.19
N GLY A 50 -6.98 -0.61 8.11
CA GLY A 50 -6.06 -0.91 9.21
C GLY A 50 -4.75 -1.60 8.78
N MET A 51 -4.51 -1.83 7.49
CA MET A 51 -3.19 -2.22 7.00
C MET A 51 -2.41 -0.99 6.48
N ILE A 52 -3.10 0.09 6.11
CA ILE A 52 -2.57 1.22 5.33
C ILE A 52 -2.08 2.35 6.23
N THR A 53 -2.65 2.50 7.42
CA THR A 53 -2.32 3.54 8.41
C THR A 53 -1.00 3.34 9.18
N GLU A 54 -0.18 2.35 8.81
CA GLU A 54 1.08 2.02 9.50
C GLU A 54 2.32 2.19 8.61
N LEU A 55 2.38 3.25 7.80
CA LEU A 55 3.67 3.64 7.23
C LEU A 55 4.44 4.42 8.30
N PRO A 56 5.62 3.96 8.73
CA PRO A 56 6.45 4.73 9.65
C PRO A 56 6.89 6.02 8.98
N ASP A 57 7.27 7.00 9.79
CA ASP A 57 7.91 8.20 9.28
C ASP A 57 9.13 7.83 8.42
N PRO A 58 9.34 8.54 7.31
CA PRO A 58 10.48 8.26 6.45
C PRO A 58 11.78 8.51 7.22
N PRO A 59 12.77 7.62 7.07
CA PRO A 59 14.06 7.80 7.72
C PRO A 59 14.75 9.07 7.23
N ASP A 60 15.61 9.63 8.07
CA ASP A 60 16.51 10.73 7.73
C ASP A 60 17.95 10.23 7.87
N THR A 61 18.42 9.58 6.82
CA THR A 61 19.75 8.96 6.73
C THR A 61 20.83 9.94 6.27
N GLY A 62 20.44 11.18 5.93
CA GLY A 62 21.34 12.24 5.51
C GLY A 62 21.59 12.35 4.01
N SER A 63 20.98 11.49 3.17
CA SER A 63 20.95 11.67 1.71
C SER A 63 19.64 11.20 1.10
N LEU A 64 19.20 11.86 0.03
CA LEU A 64 17.97 11.54 -0.69
C LEU A 64 17.96 10.09 -1.15
N ARG A 65 19.07 9.62 -1.74
CA ARG A 65 19.19 8.25 -2.25
C ARG A 65 18.91 7.22 -1.15
N THR A 66 19.57 7.36 -0.02
CA THR A 66 19.43 6.41 1.09
C THR A 66 18.07 6.52 1.79
N ASP A 67 17.49 7.73 1.84
CA ASP A 67 16.11 7.95 2.32
C ASP A 67 15.09 7.25 1.40
N MET A 68 15.26 7.38 0.08
CA MET A 68 14.40 6.73 -0.93
C MET A 68 14.51 5.20 -0.88
N ILE A 69 15.73 4.65 -0.81
CA ILE A 69 15.95 3.20 -0.68
C ILE A 69 15.26 2.68 0.58
N ALA A 70 15.50 3.29 1.73
CA ALA A 70 14.93 2.81 2.98
C ALA A 70 13.38 2.94 3.03
N THR A 71 12.85 4.02 2.44
CA THR A 71 11.40 4.21 2.28
C THR A 71 10.81 3.13 1.37
N LEU A 72 11.41 2.90 0.20
CA LEU A 72 10.92 1.91 -0.77
C LEU A 72 11.05 0.48 -0.23
N THR A 73 12.13 0.12 0.48
CA THR A 73 12.27 -1.17 1.17
C THR A 73 11.16 -1.37 2.21
N THR A 74 10.80 -0.33 2.96
CA THR A 74 9.70 -0.39 3.92
C THR A 74 8.37 -0.63 3.20
N LEU A 75 8.12 0.09 2.10
CA LEU A 75 6.95 -0.14 1.26
C LEU A 75 6.91 -1.56 0.69
N CYS A 76 8.03 -2.11 0.23
CA CYS A 76 8.11 -3.48 -0.28
C CYS A 76 7.61 -4.49 0.77
N ARG A 77 8.14 -4.44 1.99
CA ARG A 77 7.71 -5.32 3.09
C ARG A 77 6.23 -5.18 3.41
N VAL A 78 5.74 -3.94 3.40
CA VAL A 78 4.33 -3.63 3.66
C VAL A 78 3.43 -4.21 2.57
N TYR A 79 3.80 -4.07 1.31
CA TYR A 79 3.00 -4.52 0.18
C TYR A 79 3.08 -6.04 -0.01
N GLU A 80 4.23 -6.67 0.22
CA GLU A 80 4.35 -8.13 0.22
C GLU A 80 3.40 -8.78 1.22
N ARG A 81 3.20 -8.18 2.40
CA ARG A 81 2.20 -8.67 3.36
C ARG A 81 0.76 -8.45 2.91
N LYS A 82 0.49 -7.37 2.15
CA LYS A 82 -0.87 -6.92 1.79
C LYS A 82 -1.38 -7.51 0.48
N HIS A 83 -0.50 -7.84 -0.46
CA HIS A 83 -0.89 -8.18 -1.83
C HIS A 83 -1.91 -9.33 -1.94
N PRO A 84 -1.92 -10.38 -1.08
CA PRO A 84 -2.92 -11.44 -1.19
C PRO A 84 -4.34 -10.93 -0.92
N ILE A 85 -4.49 -10.01 0.03
CA ILE A 85 -5.78 -9.40 0.36
C ILE A 85 -6.21 -8.45 -0.76
N VAL A 86 -5.29 -7.68 -1.34
CA VAL A 86 -5.61 -6.84 -2.51
C VAL A 86 -6.06 -7.69 -3.70
N LEU A 87 -5.38 -8.80 -3.98
CA LEU A 87 -5.80 -9.77 -4.99
C LEU A 87 -7.20 -10.35 -4.70
N SER A 88 -7.51 -10.61 -3.43
CA SER A 88 -8.79 -11.19 -3.02
C SER A 88 -10.01 -10.31 -3.30
N VAL A 89 -9.81 -8.99 -3.45
CA VAL A 89 -10.87 -7.99 -3.71
C VAL A 89 -10.80 -7.41 -5.12
N LEU A 90 -9.79 -7.77 -5.91
CA LEU A 90 -9.53 -7.16 -7.22
C LEU A 90 -10.69 -7.37 -8.22
N SER A 91 -11.32 -8.55 -8.19
CA SER A 91 -12.51 -8.84 -9.01
C SER A 91 -13.71 -7.97 -8.61
N ALA A 92 -13.87 -7.71 -7.31
CA ALA A 92 -14.98 -6.97 -6.75
C ALA A 92 -14.93 -5.47 -7.08
N ILE A 93 -13.74 -4.91 -7.38
CA ILE A 93 -13.58 -3.51 -7.81
C ILE A 93 -14.48 -3.18 -9.00
N ARG A 94 -14.67 -4.13 -9.94
CA ARG A 94 -15.47 -3.92 -11.15
C ARG A 94 -16.97 -3.96 -10.90
N THR A 95 -17.42 -4.66 -9.87
CA THR A 95 -18.83 -4.95 -9.61
C THR A 95 -19.40 -4.21 -8.41
N ASP A 96 -18.54 -3.73 -7.51
CA ASP A 96 -18.90 -3.01 -6.30
C ASP A 96 -18.16 -1.65 -6.25
N PRO A 97 -18.84 -0.54 -6.58
CA PRO A 97 -18.26 0.80 -6.55
C PRO A 97 -17.74 1.21 -5.17
N THR A 98 -18.25 0.61 -4.09
CA THR A 98 -17.75 0.87 -2.74
C THR A 98 -16.36 0.30 -2.57
N ILE A 99 -16.14 -0.95 -2.99
CA ILE A 99 -14.80 -1.57 -3.01
C ILE A 99 -13.85 -0.80 -3.92
N GLY A 100 -14.33 -0.34 -5.08
CA GLY A 100 -13.52 0.49 -5.99
C GLY A 100 -13.02 1.80 -5.34
N ARG A 101 -13.92 2.56 -4.69
CA ARG A 101 -13.53 3.78 -3.95
C ARG A 101 -12.55 3.47 -2.83
N LEU A 102 -12.78 2.41 -2.06
CA LEU A 102 -11.91 2.03 -0.95
C LEU A 102 -10.50 1.64 -1.41
N MET A 103 -10.38 0.98 -2.55
CA MET A 103 -9.09 0.68 -3.16
C MET A 103 -8.38 1.96 -3.59
N HIS A 104 -9.11 2.93 -4.15
CA HIS A 104 -8.54 4.24 -4.47
C HIS A 104 -8.04 4.98 -3.21
N ASP A 105 -8.95 5.24 -2.26
CA ASP A 105 -8.69 6.07 -1.08
C ASP A 105 -7.61 5.50 -0.15
N HIS A 106 -7.42 4.18 -0.15
CA HIS A 106 -6.52 3.54 0.80
C HIS A 106 -5.27 2.93 0.14
N ILE A 107 -5.36 2.37 -1.07
CA ILE A 107 -4.19 1.75 -1.71
C ILE A 107 -3.47 2.74 -2.63
N LEU A 108 -4.20 3.56 -3.37
CA LEU A 108 -3.60 4.45 -4.36
C LEU A 108 -3.18 5.79 -3.73
N ASP A 109 -4.02 6.38 -2.87
CA ASP A 109 -3.76 7.70 -2.28
C ASP A 109 -2.83 7.68 -1.04
N SER A 110 -2.47 6.51 -0.51
CA SER A 110 -1.65 6.42 0.71
C SER A 110 -0.15 6.66 0.47
N GLY A 111 0.54 7.37 1.38
CA GLY A 111 2.02 7.45 1.39
C GLY A 111 2.65 8.66 0.69
N THR A 112 1.86 9.59 0.14
CA THR A 112 2.37 10.87 -0.40
C THR A 112 2.98 11.76 0.69
N ALA A 113 2.34 11.84 1.86
CA ALA A 113 2.84 12.66 2.98
C ALA A 113 4.26 12.30 3.43
N GLY A 114 4.62 11.00 3.42
CA GLY A 114 5.99 10.57 3.74
C GLY A 114 6.99 10.98 2.66
N ALA A 115 6.60 10.87 1.39
CA ALA A 115 7.45 11.29 0.28
C ALA A 115 7.69 12.81 0.31
N ASP A 116 6.68 13.61 0.63
CA ASP A 116 6.81 15.08 0.76
C ASP A 116 7.91 15.45 1.77
N ILE A 117 7.97 14.75 2.91
CA ILE A 117 9.01 14.95 3.93
C ILE A 117 10.40 14.62 3.39
N VAL A 118 10.56 13.49 2.68
CA VAL A 118 11.85 13.07 2.09
C VAL A 118 12.35 14.12 1.09
N PHE A 119 11.49 14.55 0.16
CA PHE A 119 11.88 15.51 -0.86
C PHE A 119 12.13 16.91 -0.29
N ALA A 120 11.35 17.35 0.70
CA ALA A 120 11.60 18.63 1.38
C ALA A 120 12.96 18.64 2.10
N ARG A 121 13.35 17.55 2.75
CA ARG A 121 14.69 17.39 3.35
C ARG A 121 15.79 17.45 2.29
N ALA A 122 15.62 16.75 1.16
CA ALA A 122 16.60 16.77 0.08
C ALA A 122 16.80 18.17 -0.52
N VAL A 123 15.73 18.96 -0.70
CA VAL A 123 15.83 20.36 -1.11
C VAL A 123 16.57 21.20 -0.06
N THR A 124 16.26 21.00 1.22
CA THR A 124 16.93 21.71 2.33
C THR A 124 18.43 21.41 2.37
N ARG A 125 18.82 20.16 2.03
CA ARG A 125 20.21 19.72 1.94
C ARG A 125 20.92 20.16 0.64
N GLY A 126 20.19 20.74 -0.32
CA GLY A 126 20.73 21.14 -1.61
C GLY A 126 20.96 19.98 -2.59
N GLU A 127 20.42 18.79 -2.31
CA GLU A 127 20.48 17.63 -3.20
C GLU A 127 19.52 17.79 -4.39
N LEU A 128 18.45 18.56 -4.22
CA LEU A 128 17.51 18.93 -5.28
C LEU A 128 17.36 20.45 -5.35
N PRO A 129 17.24 21.04 -6.56
CA PRO A 129 17.10 22.48 -6.73
C PRO A 129 15.72 23.01 -6.28
N ALA A 130 14.69 22.17 -6.34
CA ALA A 130 13.31 22.48 -5.94
C ALA A 130 12.55 21.17 -5.64
N LEU A 131 11.36 21.29 -5.05
CA LEU A 131 10.47 20.13 -4.87
C LEU A 131 10.05 19.59 -6.25
N PRO A 132 10.18 18.27 -6.49
CA PRO A 132 9.71 17.63 -7.71
C PRO A 132 8.18 17.48 -7.70
N ASP A 133 7.62 16.95 -8.80
CA ASP A 133 6.26 16.41 -8.80
C ASP A 133 6.21 15.13 -7.93
N VAL A 134 6.13 15.31 -6.62
CA VAL A 134 6.12 14.23 -5.63
C VAL A 134 5.02 13.21 -5.92
N PRO A 135 3.77 13.62 -6.23
CA PRO A 135 2.72 12.68 -6.64
C PRO A 135 3.15 11.78 -7.80
N ALA A 136 3.72 12.32 -8.87
CA ALA A 136 4.15 11.53 -10.03
C ALA A 136 5.28 10.54 -9.68
N VAL A 137 6.26 10.95 -8.87
CA VAL A 137 7.36 10.07 -8.44
C VAL A 137 6.84 8.91 -7.60
N VAL A 138 5.91 9.19 -6.68
CA VAL A 138 5.24 8.18 -5.85
C VAL A 138 4.40 7.24 -6.70
N GLU A 139 3.67 7.75 -7.68
CA GLU A 139 2.86 6.96 -8.60
C GLU A 139 3.72 5.95 -9.39
N VAL A 140 4.82 6.41 -9.98
CA VAL A 140 5.75 5.52 -10.72
C VAL A 140 6.32 4.45 -9.80
N GLY A 141 6.80 4.81 -8.61
CA GLY A 141 7.33 3.84 -7.64
C GLY A 141 6.31 2.77 -7.26
N LYS A 142 5.07 3.16 -6.96
CA LYS A 142 3.98 2.23 -6.64
C LYS A 142 3.57 1.37 -7.84
N ALA A 143 3.54 1.93 -9.05
CA ALA A 143 3.17 1.21 -10.26
C ALA A 143 4.16 0.07 -10.54
N LEU A 144 5.45 0.33 -10.41
CA LEU A 144 6.50 -0.69 -10.58
C LEU A 144 6.38 -1.80 -9.52
N LEU A 145 6.12 -1.41 -8.28
CA LEU A 145 5.91 -2.34 -7.17
C LEU A 145 4.71 -3.25 -7.43
N TRP A 146 3.55 -2.68 -7.74
CA TRP A 146 2.33 -3.44 -8.04
C TRP A 146 2.47 -4.32 -9.27
N HIS A 147 3.11 -3.82 -10.33
CA HIS A 147 3.42 -4.63 -11.51
C HIS A 147 4.27 -5.85 -11.13
N ARG A 148 5.31 -5.65 -10.31
CA ARG A 148 6.22 -6.73 -9.91
C ARG A 148 5.51 -7.77 -9.04
N LEU A 149 4.67 -7.35 -8.10
CA LEU A 149 3.90 -8.24 -7.23
C LEU A 149 2.77 -8.97 -7.98
N LEU A 150 1.92 -8.26 -8.70
CA LEU A 150 0.67 -8.80 -9.24
C LEU A 150 0.85 -9.48 -10.60
N LEU A 151 1.73 -8.94 -11.45
CA LEU A 151 1.85 -9.39 -12.83
C LEU A 151 3.11 -10.22 -13.05
N SER A 152 4.25 -9.80 -12.48
CA SER A 152 5.50 -10.56 -12.62
C SER A 152 5.63 -11.72 -11.63
N GLY A 153 4.97 -11.64 -10.47
CA GLY A 153 5.13 -12.62 -9.38
C GLY A 153 6.56 -12.75 -8.85
N ARG A 154 7.39 -11.71 -9.01
CA ARG A 154 8.79 -11.69 -8.58
C ARG A 154 8.93 -11.05 -7.19
N PRO A 155 9.92 -11.46 -6.38
CA PRO A 155 10.14 -10.88 -5.06
C PRO A 155 10.53 -9.40 -5.15
N LEU A 156 10.19 -8.61 -4.12
CA LEU A 156 10.64 -7.23 -3.96
C LEU A 156 11.93 -7.22 -3.15
N ASP A 157 13.02 -7.61 -3.80
CA ASP A 157 14.34 -7.77 -3.19
C ASP A 157 15.18 -6.48 -3.22
N ASP A 158 16.19 -6.41 -2.36
CA ASP A 158 17.06 -5.23 -2.24
C ASP A 158 17.71 -4.80 -3.57
N PRO A 159 18.20 -5.72 -4.45
CA PRO A 159 18.72 -5.32 -5.76
C PRO A 159 17.68 -4.63 -6.64
N TRP A 160 16.41 -5.05 -6.55
CA TRP A 160 15.34 -4.39 -7.28
C TRP A 160 15.01 -3.01 -6.71
N VAL A 161 15.00 -2.86 -5.38
CA VAL A 161 14.81 -1.55 -4.75
C VAL A 161 15.89 -0.56 -5.19
N VAL A 162 17.16 -0.99 -5.17
CA VAL A 162 18.29 -0.17 -5.63
C VAL A 162 18.11 0.21 -7.09
N HIS A 163 17.81 -0.75 -7.97
CA HIS A 163 17.55 -0.50 -9.38
C HIS A 163 16.42 0.53 -9.61
N VAL A 164 15.32 0.42 -8.86
CA VAL A 164 14.21 1.39 -8.98
C VAL A 164 14.66 2.79 -8.56
N VAL A 165 15.40 2.92 -7.46
CA VAL A 165 15.86 4.24 -7.01
C VAL A 165 16.89 4.84 -7.96
N ASP A 166 17.96 4.10 -8.26
CA ASP A 166 19.12 4.59 -8.99
C ASP A 166 18.82 4.75 -10.48
N ASP A 167 18.21 3.74 -11.12
CA ASP A 167 18.09 3.72 -12.58
C ASP A 167 16.77 4.29 -13.10
N ILE A 168 15.80 4.56 -12.21
CA ILE A 168 14.46 5.05 -12.61
C ILE A 168 14.12 6.36 -11.90
N LEU A 169 14.02 6.34 -10.56
CA LEU A 169 13.50 7.50 -9.84
C LEU A 169 14.50 8.66 -9.78
N HIS A 170 15.80 8.40 -9.61
CA HIS A 170 16.84 9.43 -9.68
C HIS A 170 16.88 10.15 -11.05
N PRO A 171 16.94 9.43 -12.19
CA PRO A 171 16.85 10.06 -13.50
C PRO A 171 15.60 10.91 -13.71
N MET A 172 14.44 10.49 -13.17
CA MET A 172 13.22 11.31 -13.21
C MET A 172 13.36 12.63 -12.45
N LEU A 173 14.24 12.69 -11.45
CA LEU A 173 14.54 13.88 -10.65
C LEU A 173 15.68 14.72 -11.26
N GLY A 174 16.23 14.32 -12.41
CA GLY A 174 17.41 14.95 -13.02
C GLY A 174 18.72 14.65 -12.30
N LEU A 175 18.73 13.63 -11.43
CA LEU A 175 19.91 13.14 -10.74
C LEU A 175 20.59 12.03 -11.55
N PRO A 176 21.92 11.88 -11.45
CA PRO A 176 22.60 10.71 -12.00
C PRO A 176 22.15 9.44 -11.28
N GLY A 177 22.19 8.31 -12.02
CA GLY A 177 22.02 6.97 -11.46
C GLY A 177 23.20 6.53 -10.61
#